data_AF-A0A1J0LQ13-F1
#
_entry.id   AF-A0A1J0LQ13-F1
#
_cell.length_a   1.000
_cell.length_b   1.000
_cell.length_c   1.000
_cell.angle_alpha   90.00
_cell.angle_beta   90.00
_cell.angle_gamma   90.00
#
_symmetry.space_group_name_H-M   'P 1'
#
loop_
_entity.id
_entity.type
_entity.pdbx_description
1 polymer ?
#
loop_
_entity_poly.entity_id
_entity_poly.type
_entity_poly.pdbx_seq_one_letter_code
_entity_poly.pdbx_strand_id
1 'polypeptide(L)'
;MRKLFSIVLFTSFITLFAQQSIYFATPEKPIVEGKSYTQKIKIDSTLNFSKLDLQLEYNSDLISISGINFNKKIDPNTLQYIFKNNTINIHYEGESISLENTPTFFSLDVTPKKEAPKNNLFNLTGKIKSEQPYHFKKPQTAIKKAPLFSNDIIVFGLLMACLGFVFYTSTLNIAGWKKFYTIVPALLMCYLLPAILNSLNIISSDVSKLYTMAKNYLLPASLILLTLSIDIKGLINLGWRPIAMFLTGTLGIIIGGPLAILIVSIFWPDAVGGAGPDAVWRGLSTLAGSWIGGGANQAAMLEIYGYNQEKYGAMVLVDIVVANIWMAFLLFGIGKKDKIDRWLKADSSAIDELQEKVESYSASITQVATLKDLMIMGGIAFLAVAFSHYFAGVISSFLKANVAAISDPTSYVNSFGSKFFWMIVLATTIGLVMSLTSLRKFEGMGASKIGSVFIYILVATIGMKMDILAIFQKENLGLFIVGLIWMAIHVALLVFVAKLIRAPYFFLAVGSKANVGGAASAPVVAAAFSPSLAPVGVILAVFGYALGTFGAMLCTILMQMASNS
;
A
#
# COMPACT_ATOMS: atom_id res chain seq x y z
N MET A 1 41.00 18.79 -6.46
CA MET A 1 40.39 19.03 -7.78
C MET A 1 39.50 17.83 -8.07
N ARG A 2 38.21 17.74 -7.67
CA ARG A 2 37.12 18.72 -7.70
C ARG A 2 36.94 19.33 -9.09
N LYS A 3 35.78 19.03 -9.70
CA LYS A 3 35.03 19.91 -10.61
C LYS A 3 35.77 20.14 -11.95
N LEU A 4 35.17 20.26 -13.12
CA LEU A 4 33.82 20.59 -13.51
C LEU A 4 33.84 20.54 -15.06
N PHE A 5 32.69 20.26 -15.67
CA PHE A 5 32.22 20.90 -16.90
C PHE A 5 32.84 20.49 -18.26
N SER A 6 32.10 20.35 -19.36
CA SER A 6 30.65 20.44 -19.62
C SER A 6 30.42 20.48 -21.15
N ILE A 7 29.16 20.20 -21.56
CA ILE A 7 28.41 20.87 -22.65
C ILE A 7 28.75 20.39 -24.10
N VAL A 8 27.85 20.08 -25.04
CA VAL A 8 26.51 20.64 -25.43
C VAL A 8 25.69 19.61 -26.27
N LEU A 9 24.39 19.91 -26.43
CA LEU A 9 23.43 19.69 -27.56
C LEU A 9 22.44 18.51 -27.38
N PHE A 10 21.16 18.65 -26.98
CA PHE A 10 20.04 19.63 -27.10
C PHE A 10 19.01 19.29 -28.21
N THR A 11 17.72 19.25 -27.80
CA THR A 11 16.40 19.35 -28.49
C THR A 11 15.50 18.10 -28.40
N SER A 12 14.40 18.06 -27.58
CA SER A 12 13.07 18.75 -27.63
C SER A 12 12.01 17.86 -28.32
N PHE A 13 10.73 17.69 -27.94
CA PHE A 13 9.76 18.36 -27.04
C PHE A 13 8.51 17.43 -26.92
N ILE A 14 7.75 17.47 -25.81
CA ILE A 14 6.28 17.73 -25.76
C ILE A 14 5.80 17.71 -24.29
N THR A 15 5.10 18.79 -23.99
CA THR A 15 4.44 19.27 -22.78
C THR A 15 3.32 18.37 -22.24
N LEU A 16 3.30 18.16 -20.92
CA LEU A 16 2.05 17.98 -20.17
C LEU A 16 2.02 19.00 -19.04
N PHE A 17 0.97 19.82 -19.01
CA PHE A 17 0.72 20.83 -17.99
C PHE A 17 0.50 20.17 -16.62
N ALA A 18 1.54 20.08 -15.80
CA ALA A 18 1.40 19.86 -14.37
C ALA A 18 0.98 21.17 -13.72
N GLN A 19 -0.22 21.22 -13.14
CA GLN A 19 -0.70 22.38 -12.38
C GLN A 19 0.15 22.50 -11.10
N GLN A 20 1.00 23.53 -11.05
CA GLN A 20 2.02 23.68 -10.00
C GLN A 20 1.44 24.41 -8.78
N SER A 21 1.70 23.88 -7.57
CA SER A 21 1.05 24.34 -6.31
C SER A 21 2.08 24.69 -5.22
N ILE A 22 1.80 25.75 -4.44
CA ILE A 22 2.56 26.16 -3.25
C ILE A 22 1.80 25.71 -2.01
N TYR A 23 2.50 25.09 -1.06
CA TYR A 23 1.93 24.52 0.17
C TYR A 23 2.50 25.18 1.41
N PHE A 24 1.68 25.33 2.45
CA PHE A 24 2.15 25.69 3.78
C PHE A 24 2.54 24.43 4.54
N ALA A 25 3.74 24.41 5.13
CA ALA A 25 4.06 23.37 6.10
C ALA A 25 3.17 23.55 7.34
N THR A 26 2.74 22.47 7.96
CA THR A 26 1.96 22.54 9.20
C THR A 26 2.93 22.74 10.38
N PRO A 27 2.62 23.58 11.38
CA PRO A 27 3.42 23.66 12.60
C PRO A 27 3.50 22.27 13.26
N GLU A 28 4.70 21.77 13.54
CA GLU A 28 4.92 20.42 14.09
C GLU A 28 4.43 20.27 15.54
N LYS A 29 4.19 21.39 16.26
CA LYS A 29 3.74 21.45 17.66
C LYS A 29 2.58 22.43 17.85
N PRO A 30 1.79 22.36 18.95
CA PRO A 30 0.86 23.43 19.30
C PRO A 30 1.63 24.73 19.53
N ILE A 31 1.04 25.84 19.11
CA ILE A 31 1.66 27.16 19.11
C ILE A 31 1.42 27.80 20.47
N VAL A 32 2.48 27.92 21.28
CA VAL A 32 2.48 28.55 22.60
C VAL A 32 2.74 30.06 22.47
N GLU A 33 1.97 30.86 23.20
CA GLU A 33 2.10 32.33 23.26
C GLU A 33 3.54 32.77 23.58
N GLY A 34 4.01 33.82 22.90
CA GLY A 34 5.30 34.47 23.17
C GLY A 34 6.55 33.71 22.70
N LYS A 35 6.42 32.47 22.21
CA LYS A 35 7.57 31.69 21.71
C LYS A 35 7.73 31.84 20.20
N SER A 36 8.93 32.15 19.70
CA SER A 36 9.16 32.26 18.26
C SER A 36 9.25 30.90 17.56
N TYR A 37 8.68 30.83 16.35
CA TYR A 37 8.67 29.65 15.48
C TYR A 37 9.06 30.04 14.05
N THR A 38 9.69 29.12 13.33
CA THR A 38 9.97 29.30 11.90
C THR A 38 9.00 28.46 11.08
N GLN A 39 8.10 29.14 10.37
CA GLN A 39 7.10 28.54 9.51
C GLN A 39 7.63 28.37 8.08
N LYS A 40 7.75 27.13 7.60
CA LYS A 40 8.27 26.82 6.26
C LYS A 40 7.16 26.82 5.22
N ILE A 41 7.42 27.40 4.05
CA ILE A 41 6.52 27.36 2.89
C ILE A 41 7.19 26.50 1.83
N LYS A 42 6.47 25.52 1.30
CA LYS A 42 6.99 24.44 0.44
C LYS A 42 6.45 24.56 -0.99
N ILE A 43 7.22 24.07 -1.95
CA ILE A 43 6.80 23.93 -3.35
C ILE A 43 7.12 22.49 -3.77
N ASP A 44 6.15 21.80 -4.37
CA ASP A 44 6.28 20.39 -4.76
C ASP A 44 6.82 20.19 -6.19
N SER A 45 7.36 21.25 -6.82
CA SER A 45 7.89 21.24 -8.18
C SER A 45 9.10 22.15 -8.36
N THR A 46 9.81 21.98 -9.48
CA THR A 46 10.89 22.89 -9.90
C THR A 46 10.28 24.23 -10.31
N LEU A 47 10.63 25.31 -9.61
CA LEU A 47 10.15 26.67 -9.89
C LEU A 47 11.33 27.50 -10.43
N ASN A 48 11.15 28.12 -11.61
CA ASN A 48 12.10 29.09 -12.16
C ASN A 48 11.38 30.43 -12.43
N PHE A 49 11.91 31.54 -11.89
CA PHE A 49 11.29 32.86 -12.03
C PHE A 49 12.32 33.99 -11.97
N SER A 50 12.09 35.05 -12.77
CA SER A 50 12.82 36.33 -12.71
C SER A 50 12.00 37.46 -12.09
N LYS A 51 10.69 37.26 -11.91
CA LYS A 51 9.78 38.14 -11.17
C LYS A 51 8.83 37.35 -10.27
N LEU A 52 8.58 37.85 -9.06
CA LEU A 52 7.69 37.23 -8.08
C LEU A 52 6.87 38.31 -7.36
N ASP A 53 5.55 38.17 -7.40
CA ASP A 53 4.60 38.97 -6.61
C ASP A 53 3.74 38.05 -5.75
N LEU A 54 4.04 38.01 -4.45
CA LEU A 54 3.26 37.23 -3.48
C LEU A 54 2.59 38.14 -2.48
N GLN A 55 1.30 37.91 -2.23
CA GLN A 55 0.59 38.53 -1.13
C GLN A 55 0.17 37.45 -0.12
N LEU A 56 0.76 37.51 1.06
CA LEU A 56 0.41 36.65 2.19
C LEU A 56 -0.51 37.44 3.12
N GLU A 57 -1.71 36.96 3.36
CA GLU A 57 -2.59 37.47 4.41
C GLU A 57 -2.44 36.61 5.66
N TYR A 58 -2.35 37.23 6.82
CA TYR A 58 -2.14 36.53 8.09
C TYR A 58 -3.05 37.09 9.18
N ASN A 59 -3.35 36.28 10.21
CA ASN A 59 -4.19 36.73 11.32
C ASN A 59 -3.35 37.52 12.35
N SER A 60 -3.39 38.85 12.29
CA SER A 60 -2.61 39.74 13.17
C SER A 60 -2.93 39.66 14.65
N ASP A 61 -4.11 39.14 14.99
CA ASP A 61 -4.58 39.00 16.36
C ASP A 61 -3.98 37.77 17.03
N LEU A 62 -3.46 36.83 16.22
CA LEU A 62 -2.87 35.58 16.67
C LEU A 62 -1.35 35.55 16.54
N ILE A 63 -0.76 36.25 15.55
CA ILE A 63 0.68 36.17 15.25
C ILE A 63 1.28 37.53 14.86
N SER A 64 2.54 37.74 15.22
CA SER A 64 3.44 38.73 14.63
C SER A 64 4.50 38.04 13.78
N ILE A 65 5.00 38.72 12.77
CA ILE A 65 6.03 38.21 11.85
C ILE A 65 7.28 39.05 12.06
N SER A 66 8.39 38.40 12.39
CA SER A 66 9.66 39.03 12.71
C SER A 66 10.68 38.95 11.59
N GLY A 67 10.49 38.05 10.62
CA GLY A 67 11.43 37.90 9.50
C GLY A 67 10.92 37.01 8.38
N ILE A 68 11.52 37.18 7.20
CA ILE A 68 11.33 36.36 6.01
C ILE A 68 12.71 35.90 5.54
N ASN A 69 12.92 34.59 5.44
CA ASN A 69 14.21 34.03 5.04
C ASN A 69 14.04 33.11 3.84
N PHE A 70 14.69 33.44 2.73
CA PHE A 70 14.67 32.62 1.53
C PHE A 70 15.67 31.48 1.63
N ASN A 71 15.30 30.30 1.13
CA ASN A 71 16.17 29.13 1.14
C ASN A 71 17.36 29.24 0.14
N LYS A 72 17.46 30.35 -0.59
CA LYS A 72 18.62 30.75 -1.39
C LYS A 72 19.06 32.15 -1.01
N LYS A 73 20.36 32.40 -1.15
CA LYS A 73 20.93 33.73 -0.97
C LYS A 73 20.50 34.61 -2.15
N ILE A 74 19.61 35.56 -1.90
CA ILE A 74 19.13 36.55 -2.86
C ILE A 74 19.81 37.89 -2.53
N ASP A 75 20.15 38.69 -3.54
CA ASP A 75 20.65 40.05 -3.33
C ASP A 75 19.57 40.88 -2.61
N PRO A 76 19.83 41.41 -1.40
CA PRO A 76 18.86 42.20 -0.65
C PRO A 76 18.28 43.39 -1.42
N ASN A 77 19.02 43.96 -2.38
CA ASN A 77 18.57 45.12 -3.16
C ASN A 77 17.52 44.77 -4.22
N THR A 78 17.37 43.49 -4.54
CA THR A 78 16.42 42.96 -5.55
C THR A 78 15.15 42.38 -4.95
N LEU A 79 15.07 42.32 -3.62
CA LEU A 79 13.96 41.74 -2.86
C LEU A 79 13.34 42.81 -1.95
N GLN A 80 12.07 43.11 -2.16
CA GLN A 80 11.31 44.05 -1.34
C GLN A 80 10.18 43.32 -0.62
N TYR A 81 9.97 43.63 0.66
CA TYR A 81 8.82 43.16 1.41
C TYR A 81 8.14 44.34 2.12
N ILE A 82 6.83 44.46 1.93
CA ILE A 82 6.01 45.52 2.53
C ILE A 82 4.96 44.88 3.43
N PHE A 83 5.01 45.23 4.71
CA PHE A 83 4.00 44.84 5.70
C PHE A 83 2.93 45.94 5.77
N LYS A 84 1.69 45.63 5.38
CA LYS A 84 0.57 46.59 5.46
C LYS A 84 -0.74 45.85 5.73
N ASN A 85 -1.52 46.33 6.71
CA ASN A 85 -2.87 45.84 7.01
C ASN A 85 -3.00 44.30 7.00
N ASN A 86 -2.16 43.62 7.79
CA ASN A 86 -2.16 42.15 7.92
C ASN A 86 -1.82 41.38 6.65
N THR A 87 -1.22 42.06 5.68
CA THR A 87 -0.70 41.47 4.46
C THR A 87 0.79 41.72 4.33
N ILE A 88 1.49 40.73 3.77
CA ILE A 88 2.89 40.82 3.37
C ILE A 88 2.92 40.76 1.85
N ASN A 89 3.31 41.86 1.23
CA ASN A 89 3.61 41.88 -0.20
C ASN A 89 5.09 41.61 -0.37
N ILE A 90 5.44 40.49 -0.98
CA ILE A 90 6.80 40.11 -1.33
C ILE A 90 6.95 40.33 -2.83
N HIS A 91 7.82 41.27 -3.18
CA HIS A 91 8.18 41.60 -4.54
C HIS A 91 9.65 41.22 -4.78
N TYR A 92 9.91 40.46 -5.83
CA TYR A 92 11.26 40.19 -6.31
C TYR A 92 11.32 40.43 -7.81
N GLU A 93 12.35 41.13 -8.25
CA GLU A 93 12.66 41.36 -9.66
C GLU A 93 14.17 41.39 -9.83
N GLY A 94 14.72 40.44 -10.60
CA GLY A 94 16.16 40.27 -10.73
C GLY A 94 16.57 39.09 -11.63
N GLU A 95 17.76 38.54 -11.37
CA GLU A 95 18.25 37.35 -12.08
C GLU A 95 17.35 36.12 -11.88
N SER A 96 17.28 35.22 -12.86
CA SER A 96 16.39 34.06 -12.79
C SER A 96 16.78 33.12 -11.64
N ILE A 97 15.88 32.91 -10.69
CA ILE A 97 16.05 31.99 -9.57
C ILE A 97 15.45 30.63 -9.94
N SER A 98 16.30 29.61 -10.07
CA SER A 98 15.88 28.21 -10.19
C SER A 98 15.88 27.50 -8.83
N LEU A 99 14.75 26.90 -8.46
CA LEU A 99 14.55 26.10 -7.25
C LEU A 99 14.44 24.62 -7.64
N GLU A 100 15.58 23.93 -7.67
CA GLU A 100 15.65 22.50 -7.94
C GLU A 100 15.68 21.72 -6.63
N ASN A 101 14.76 20.75 -6.48
CA ASN A 101 14.74 19.80 -5.36
C ASN A 101 14.66 20.44 -3.95
N THR A 102 14.22 21.70 -3.83
CA THR A 102 14.09 22.36 -2.53
C THR A 102 12.66 22.24 -2.01
N PRO A 103 12.40 21.41 -0.99
CA PRO A 103 11.07 21.29 -0.42
C PRO A 103 10.66 22.52 0.38
N THR A 104 11.52 23.53 0.58
CA THR A 104 11.18 24.79 1.26
C THR A 104 11.61 25.95 0.37
N PHE A 105 10.68 26.84 0.07
CA PHE A 105 10.85 28.03 -0.75
C PHE A 105 11.37 29.20 0.07
N PHE A 106 10.62 29.61 1.09
CA PHE A 106 11.05 30.55 2.12
C PHE A 106 10.43 30.16 3.46
N SER A 107 10.93 30.76 4.52
CA SER A 107 10.39 30.62 5.87
C SER A 107 10.04 31.97 6.47
N LEU A 108 8.98 31.98 7.27
CA LEU A 108 8.54 33.11 8.07
C LEU A 108 8.91 32.86 9.52
N ASP A 109 9.61 33.79 10.15
CA ASP A 109 9.77 33.77 11.60
C ASP A 109 8.57 34.47 12.23
N VAL A 110 7.86 33.73 13.08
CA VAL A 110 6.55 34.12 13.61
C VAL A 110 6.55 34.00 15.12
N THR A 111 6.01 35.00 15.80
CA THR A 111 5.84 35.01 17.26
C THR A 111 4.34 35.10 17.56
N PRO A 112 3.75 34.10 18.20
CA PRO A 112 2.33 34.10 18.52
C PRO A 112 2.02 35.11 19.63
N LYS A 113 0.94 35.85 19.44
CA LYS A 113 0.42 36.81 20.42
C LYS A 113 -0.54 36.17 21.43
N LYS A 114 -1.12 35.01 21.10
CA LYS A 114 -2.02 34.21 21.94
C LYS A 114 -1.88 32.72 21.58
N GLU A 115 -2.26 31.82 22.49
CA GLU A 115 -2.40 30.40 22.15
C GLU A 115 -3.50 30.22 21.08
N ALA A 116 -3.21 29.47 20.02
CA ALA A 116 -4.11 29.33 18.87
C ALA A 116 -4.15 27.89 18.32
N PRO A 117 -5.34 27.39 17.89
CA PRO A 117 -5.45 26.11 17.19
C PRO A 117 -4.84 26.16 15.77
N LYS A 118 -4.47 24.99 15.23
CA LYS A 118 -3.64 24.83 14.00
C LYS A 118 -4.26 25.26 12.67
N ASN A 119 -5.50 25.74 12.61
CA ASN A 119 -6.15 26.12 11.35
C ASN A 119 -6.35 27.64 11.25
N ASN A 120 -6.14 28.17 10.04
CA ASN A 120 -6.37 29.57 9.63
C ASN A 120 -5.41 30.64 10.19
N LEU A 121 -4.11 30.36 10.25
CA LEU A 121 -3.12 31.39 10.58
C LEU A 121 -2.70 32.24 9.37
N PHE A 122 -2.76 31.67 8.17
CA PHE A 122 -2.32 32.31 6.93
C PHE A 122 -3.27 31.95 5.77
N ASN A 123 -3.62 32.93 4.95
CA ASN A 123 -4.23 32.77 3.63
C ASN A 123 -3.26 33.33 2.58
N LEU A 124 -2.98 32.58 1.51
CA LEU A 124 -2.08 33.04 0.45
C LEU A 124 -2.86 33.28 -0.84
N THR A 125 -2.68 34.47 -1.39
CA THR A 125 -3.17 34.86 -2.71
C THR A 125 -2.03 35.56 -3.42
N GLY A 126 -1.51 35.03 -4.52
CA GLY A 126 -0.37 35.65 -5.22
C GLY A 126 -0.46 35.47 -6.73
N LYS A 127 0.38 36.20 -7.46
CA LYS A 127 0.58 36.02 -8.91
C LYS A 127 2.07 35.86 -9.17
N ILE A 128 2.49 34.67 -9.56
CA ILE A 128 3.87 34.46 -10.02
C ILE A 128 3.89 34.69 -11.53
N LYS A 129 4.70 35.63 -12.01
CA LYS A 129 4.93 35.79 -13.45
C LYS A 129 6.09 34.88 -13.86
N SER A 130 5.76 33.62 -14.09
CA SER A 130 6.63 32.61 -14.69
C SER A 130 6.23 32.42 -16.17
N GLU A 131 7.06 31.72 -16.95
CA GLU A 131 6.70 31.28 -18.32
C GLU A 131 5.41 30.42 -18.36
N GLN A 132 4.88 30.00 -17.21
CA GLN A 132 3.58 29.32 -17.04
C GLN A 132 2.77 29.95 -15.86
N PRO A 133 1.43 30.10 -15.94
CA PRO A 133 0.61 30.63 -14.85
C PRO A 133 0.46 29.61 -13.70
N TYR A 134 0.59 30.08 -12.44
CA TYR A 134 0.45 29.27 -11.22
C TYR A 134 -0.86 29.59 -10.49
N HIS A 135 -1.55 28.57 -10.01
CA HIS A 135 -2.75 28.71 -9.18
C HIS A 135 -2.48 28.18 -7.76
N PHE A 136 -2.81 28.98 -6.75
CA PHE A 136 -2.71 28.60 -5.34
C PHE A 136 -3.95 27.80 -4.94
N LYS A 137 -3.78 26.56 -4.45
CA LYS A 137 -4.88 25.76 -3.88
C LYS A 137 -5.01 25.97 -2.36
N LYS A 138 -6.24 25.91 -1.87
CA LYS A 138 -6.58 25.97 -0.44
C LYS A 138 -6.13 24.66 0.24
N PRO A 139 -5.35 24.69 1.34
CA PRO A 139 -4.93 23.47 2.03
C PRO A 139 -6.14 22.78 2.68
N GLN A 140 -6.35 21.49 2.39
CA GLN A 140 -7.24 20.63 3.18
C GLN A 140 -6.39 19.90 4.24
N THR A 141 -6.48 20.36 5.49
CA THR A 141 -5.78 19.79 6.64
C THR A 141 -6.66 18.80 7.38
N ALA A 142 -6.42 17.50 7.21
CA ALA A 142 -6.86 16.48 8.17
C ALA A 142 -5.73 16.29 9.22
N ILE A 143 -5.97 16.72 10.46
CA ILE A 143 -5.00 16.60 11.55
C ILE A 143 -5.14 15.20 12.18
N LYS A 144 -4.26 14.25 11.81
CA LYS A 144 -4.03 13.06 12.62
C LYS A 144 -2.98 13.37 13.70
N LYS A 145 -3.24 12.95 14.94
CA LYS A 145 -2.25 13.02 16.04
C LYS A 145 -0.99 12.25 15.60
N ALA A 146 0.19 12.85 15.72
CA ALA A 146 1.43 12.14 15.40
C ALA A 146 1.55 10.86 16.26
N PRO A 147 1.99 9.73 15.69
CA PRO A 147 2.16 8.51 16.47
C PRO A 147 3.18 8.74 17.58
N LEU A 148 3.04 8.02 18.69
CA LEU A 148 4.00 8.08 19.80
C LEU A 148 5.43 7.82 19.33
N PHE A 149 5.60 6.88 18.39
CA PHE A 149 6.86 6.55 17.74
C PHE A 149 6.74 6.66 16.22
N SER A 150 7.56 7.52 15.63
CA SER A 150 7.67 7.73 14.17
C SER A 150 8.99 7.26 13.58
N ASN A 151 9.98 6.95 14.43
CA ASN A 151 11.28 6.47 13.99
C ASN A 151 11.21 4.99 13.59
N ASP A 152 11.57 4.67 12.35
CA ASP A 152 11.51 3.30 11.80
C ASP A 152 12.31 2.28 12.63
N ILE A 153 13.40 2.67 13.29
CA ILE A 153 14.19 1.79 14.15
C ILE A 153 13.37 1.38 15.38
N ILE A 154 12.72 2.34 16.02
CA ILE A 154 11.87 2.09 17.19
C ILE A 154 10.65 1.27 16.79
N VAL A 155 9.97 1.65 15.70
CA VAL A 155 8.81 0.93 15.19
C VAL A 155 9.18 -0.52 14.86
N PHE A 156 10.32 -0.75 14.18
CA PHE A 156 10.79 -2.10 13.88
C PHE A 156 11.06 -2.92 15.14
N GLY A 157 11.70 -2.32 16.15
CA GLY A 157 11.90 -2.94 17.45
C GLY A 157 10.59 -3.38 18.11
N LEU A 158 9.55 -2.53 18.07
CA LEU A 158 8.22 -2.86 18.59
C LEU A 158 7.53 -3.99 17.80
N LEU A 159 7.64 -3.99 16.47
CA LEU A 159 7.09 -5.06 15.63
C LEU A 159 7.79 -6.40 15.93
N MET A 160 9.12 -6.40 16.03
CA MET A 160 9.88 -7.60 16.39
C MET A 160 9.58 -8.08 17.81
N ALA A 161 9.37 -7.16 18.75
CA ALA A 161 8.94 -7.50 20.10
C ALA A 161 7.54 -8.13 20.11
N CYS A 162 6.60 -7.64 19.28
CA CYS A 162 5.28 -8.26 19.12
C CYS A 162 5.40 -9.69 18.58
N LEU A 163 6.20 -9.90 17.54
CA LEU A 163 6.44 -11.23 16.99
C LEU A 163 7.05 -12.16 18.03
N GLY A 164 8.14 -11.74 18.69
CA GLY A 164 8.80 -12.51 19.75
C GLY A 164 7.87 -12.85 20.90
N PHE A 165 7.05 -11.89 21.36
CA PHE A 165 6.05 -12.09 22.40
C PHE A 165 5.02 -13.16 22.01
N VAL A 166 4.48 -13.10 20.79
CA VAL A 166 3.50 -14.06 20.31
C VAL A 166 4.10 -15.47 20.22
N PHE A 167 5.27 -15.61 19.61
CA PHE A 167 5.92 -16.91 19.51
C PHE A 167 6.29 -17.48 20.88
N TYR A 168 6.86 -16.66 21.76
CA TYR A 168 7.19 -17.08 23.12
C TYR A 168 5.94 -17.57 23.85
N THR A 169 4.89 -16.74 23.93
CA THR A 169 3.65 -17.09 24.65
C THR A 169 2.91 -18.28 24.03
N SER A 170 3.00 -18.47 22.70
CA SER A 170 2.39 -19.62 22.01
C SER A 170 3.03 -20.96 22.37
N THR A 171 4.30 -20.95 22.79
CA THR A 171 5.04 -22.14 23.21
C THR A 171 4.97 -22.39 24.72
N LEU A 172 4.44 -21.45 25.50
CA LEU A 172 4.34 -21.60 26.95
C LEU A 172 3.33 -22.67 27.32
N ASN A 173 3.72 -23.57 28.22
CA ASN A 173 2.88 -24.66 28.69
C ASN A 173 1.82 -24.25 29.75
N ILE A 174 1.53 -22.96 29.88
CA ILE A 174 0.60 -22.40 30.87
C ILE A 174 -0.84 -22.50 30.37
N ALA A 175 -1.76 -22.97 31.22
CA ALA A 175 -3.16 -23.26 30.85
C ALA A 175 -3.88 -22.07 30.19
N GLY A 176 -3.67 -20.84 30.68
CA GLY A 176 -4.25 -19.62 30.10
C GLY A 176 -3.81 -19.37 28.65
N TRP A 177 -2.51 -19.44 28.38
CA TRP A 177 -1.95 -19.24 27.04
C TRP A 177 -2.35 -20.37 26.08
N LYS A 178 -2.33 -21.63 26.52
CA LYS A 178 -2.83 -22.76 25.71
C LYS A 178 -4.30 -22.57 25.31
N LYS A 179 -5.16 -22.20 26.26
CA LYS A 179 -6.59 -21.95 25.99
C LYS A 179 -6.78 -20.77 25.03
N PHE A 180 -6.01 -19.70 25.20
CA PHE A 180 -6.04 -18.54 24.31
C PHE A 180 -5.67 -18.90 22.87
N TYR A 181 -4.53 -19.56 22.65
CA TYR A 181 -4.07 -19.92 21.31
C TYR A 181 -4.87 -21.05 20.63
N THR A 182 -5.67 -21.79 21.40
CA THR A 182 -6.69 -22.71 20.86
C THR A 182 -7.85 -21.94 20.20
N ILE A 183 -8.12 -20.72 20.64
CA ILE A 183 -9.20 -19.87 20.12
C ILE A 183 -8.66 -18.91 19.06
N VAL A 184 -7.54 -18.24 19.35
CA VAL A 184 -6.94 -17.19 18.52
C VAL A 184 -5.59 -17.67 17.99
N PRO A 185 -5.45 -17.95 16.68
CA PRO A 185 -4.20 -18.45 16.11
C PRO A 185 -3.03 -17.49 16.33
N ALA A 186 -1.83 -18.03 16.55
CA ALA A 186 -0.63 -17.21 16.78
C ALA A 186 -0.35 -16.23 15.62
N LEU A 187 -0.49 -16.69 14.38
CA LEU A 187 -0.30 -15.83 13.21
C LEU A 187 -1.31 -14.67 13.15
N LEU A 188 -2.56 -14.88 13.60
CA LEU A 188 -3.52 -13.80 13.73
C LEU A 188 -3.07 -12.76 14.76
N MET A 189 -2.42 -13.18 15.85
CA MET A 189 -1.86 -12.24 16.84
C MET A 189 -0.64 -11.48 16.31
N CYS A 190 0.22 -12.11 15.51
CA CYS A 190 1.31 -11.42 14.81
C CYS A 190 0.81 -10.28 13.92
N TYR A 191 -0.43 -10.41 13.43
CA TYR A 191 -1.10 -9.42 12.61
C TYR A 191 -1.88 -8.38 13.44
N LEU A 192 -2.64 -8.80 14.44
CA LEU A 192 -3.50 -7.94 15.25
C LEU A 192 -2.74 -7.02 16.20
N LEU A 193 -1.63 -7.47 16.82
CA LEU A 193 -0.88 -6.62 17.75
C LEU A 193 -0.36 -5.34 17.07
N PRO A 194 0.32 -5.39 15.91
CA PRO A 194 0.69 -4.19 15.16
C PRO A 194 -0.51 -3.31 14.78
N ALA A 195 -1.65 -3.90 14.43
CA ALA A 195 -2.86 -3.16 14.11
C ALA A 195 -3.43 -2.41 15.32
N ILE A 196 -3.39 -3.02 16.50
CA ILE A 196 -3.76 -2.39 17.76
C ILE A 196 -2.81 -1.22 18.05
N LEU A 197 -1.49 -1.42 17.92
CA LEU A 197 -0.51 -0.34 18.11
C LEU A 197 -0.73 0.82 17.14
N ASN A 198 -1.05 0.54 15.88
CA ASN A 198 -1.39 1.56 14.87
C ASN A 198 -2.69 2.30 15.24
N SER A 199 -3.74 1.56 15.60
CA SER A 199 -5.05 2.13 15.95
C SER A 199 -5.00 2.96 17.24
N LEU A 200 -4.16 2.58 18.21
CA LEU A 200 -3.88 3.37 19.42
C LEU A 200 -2.93 4.55 19.16
N ASN A 201 -2.50 4.74 17.90
CA ASN A 201 -1.58 5.78 17.48
C ASN A 201 -0.23 5.73 18.24
N ILE A 202 0.22 4.51 18.58
CA ILE A 202 1.55 4.26 19.15
C ILE A 202 2.60 4.22 18.03
N ILE A 203 2.25 3.57 16.92
CA ILE A 203 3.03 3.54 15.67
C ILE A 203 2.12 3.99 14.52
N SER A 204 2.67 4.26 13.33
CA SER A 204 1.85 4.55 12.16
C SER A 204 2.47 4.04 10.86
N SER A 205 1.66 3.37 10.03
CA SER A 205 2.06 3.01 8.66
C SER A 205 2.18 4.21 7.72
N ASP A 206 1.58 5.35 8.05
CA ASP A 206 1.57 6.54 7.21
C ASP A 206 2.95 7.24 7.22
N VAL A 207 3.69 7.09 8.32
CA VAL A 207 5.02 7.68 8.51
C VAL A 207 6.13 6.64 8.32
N SER A 208 5.88 5.39 8.69
CA SER A 208 6.89 4.34 8.64
C SER A 208 7.14 3.79 7.24
N LYS A 209 8.41 3.56 6.87
CA LYS A 209 8.79 2.94 5.59
C LYS A 209 8.96 1.42 5.67
N LEU A 210 8.67 0.81 6.82
CA LEU A 210 8.91 -0.61 7.06
C LEU A 210 8.08 -1.52 6.17
N TYR A 211 6.83 -1.15 5.85
CA TYR A 211 6.04 -1.91 4.87
C TYR A 211 6.70 -1.88 3.49
N THR A 212 7.20 -0.73 3.04
CA THR A 212 7.88 -0.61 1.75
C THR A 212 9.15 -1.43 1.72
N MET A 213 9.92 -1.44 2.81
CA MET A 213 11.09 -2.31 2.96
C MET A 213 10.69 -3.79 2.92
N ALA A 214 9.72 -4.21 3.73
CA ALA A 214 9.27 -5.61 3.77
C ALA A 214 8.72 -6.05 2.40
N LYS A 215 7.91 -5.23 1.75
CA LYS A 215 7.33 -5.50 0.43
C LYS A 215 8.39 -5.61 -0.68
N ASN A 216 9.41 -4.77 -0.66
CA ASN A 216 10.39 -4.71 -1.75
C ASN A 216 11.60 -5.62 -1.54
N TYR A 217 11.97 -5.93 -0.30
CA TYR A 217 13.15 -6.72 0.00
C TYR A 217 12.77 -8.12 0.53
N LEU A 218 11.96 -8.17 1.58
CA LEU A 218 11.69 -9.40 2.32
C LEU A 218 10.69 -10.30 1.60
N LEU A 219 9.65 -9.74 0.98
CA LEU A 219 8.68 -10.50 0.19
C LEU A 219 9.36 -11.26 -0.95
N PRO A 220 10.06 -10.63 -1.92
CA PRO A 220 10.69 -11.39 -3.01
C PRO A 220 11.76 -12.37 -2.50
N ALA A 221 12.53 -12.01 -1.46
CA ALA A 221 13.48 -12.94 -0.84
C ALA A 221 12.78 -14.17 -0.26
N SER A 222 11.64 -13.97 0.42
CA SER A 222 10.83 -15.07 0.97
C SER A 222 10.29 -15.97 -0.14
N LEU A 223 9.83 -15.40 -1.26
CA LEU A 223 9.33 -16.18 -2.38
C LEU A 223 10.43 -17.03 -3.00
N ILE A 224 11.63 -16.47 -3.19
CA ILE A 224 12.79 -17.23 -3.68
C ILE A 224 13.12 -18.38 -2.73
N LEU A 225 13.23 -18.11 -1.43
CA LEU A 225 13.60 -19.14 -0.43
C LEU A 225 12.54 -20.23 -0.27
N LEU A 226 11.26 -19.86 -0.23
CA LEU A 226 10.13 -20.79 -0.08
C LEU A 226 9.88 -21.63 -1.35
N THR A 227 10.30 -21.13 -2.52
CA THR A 227 10.18 -21.90 -3.77
C THR A 227 11.34 -22.87 -3.97
N LEU A 228 12.45 -22.77 -3.22
CA LEU A 228 13.56 -23.73 -3.35
C LEU A 228 13.13 -25.18 -3.06
N SER A 229 12.21 -25.38 -2.12
CA SER A 229 11.71 -26.68 -1.71
C SER A 229 10.43 -27.12 -2.44
N ILE A 230 9.98 -26.35 -3.43
CA ILE A 230 8.69 -26.57 -4.09
C ILE A 230 8.64 -27.93 -4.80
N ASP A 231 7.48 -28.59 -4.70
CA ASP A 231 7.15 -29.75 -5.53
C ASP A 231 6.25 -29.33 -6.69
N ILE A 232 6.86 -29.11 -7.86
CA ILE A 232 6.16 -28.64 -9.08
C ILE A 232 5.03 -29.59 -9.47
N LYS A 233 5.26 -30.90 -9.38
CA LYS A 233 4.24 -31.90 -9.72
C LYS A 233 3.06 -31.84 -8.74
N GLY A 234 3.33 -31.78 -7.44
CA GLY A 234 2.30 -31.63 -6.42
C GLY A 234 1.50 -30.32 -6.57
N LEU A 235 2.17 -29.22 -6.94
CA LEU A 235 1.50 -27.95 -7.24
C LEU A 235 0.51 -28.08 -8.42
N ILE A 236 0.91 -28.75 -9.50
CA ILE A 236 0.03 -29.01 -10.64
C ILE A 236 -1.12 -29.96 -10.23
N ASN A 237 -0.83 -30.93 -9.37
CA ASN A 237 -1.82 -31.88 -8.85
C ASN A 237 -2.89 -31.25 -7.94
N LEU A 238 -2.70 -30.01 -7.46
CA LEU A 238 -3.77 -29.25 -6.79
C LEU A 238 -4.97 -29.00 -7.74
N GLY A 239 -4.74 -29.08 -9.06
CA GLY A 239 -5.77 -29.09 -10.08
C GLY A 239 -6.50 -27.75 -10.25
N TRP A 240 -7.76 -27.83 -10.67
CA TRP A 240 -8.53 -26.67 -11.10
C TRP A 240 -9.25 -25.92 -9.95
N ARG A 241 -9.39 -26.55 -8.77
CA ARG A 241 -10.12 -25.98 -7.62
C ARG A 241 -9.58 -24.61 -7.16
N PRO A 242 -8.26 -24.37 -7.01
CA PRO A 242 -7.75 -23.04 -6.65
C PRO A 242 -8.11 -21.95 -7.68
N ILE A 243 -8.05 -22.28 -8.98
CA ILE A 243 -8.40 -21.35 -10.06
C ILE A 243 -9.90 -21.04 -10.02
N ALA A 244 -10.76 -22.06 -9.86
CA ALA A 244 -12.21 -21.86 -9.75
C ALA A 244 -12.58 -21.00 -8.53
N MET A 245 -11.93 -21.20 -7.39
CA MET A 245 -12.14 -20.37 -6.20
C MET A 245 -11.71 -18.92 -6.43
N PHE A 246 -10.57 -18.69 -7.09
CA PHE A 246 -10.12 -17.35 -7.47
C PHE A 246 -11.07 -16.67 -8.48
N LEU A 247 -11.53 -17.38 -9.52
CA LEU A 247 -12.49 -16.84 -10.48
C LEU A 247 -13.85 -16.55 -9.84
N THR A 248 -14.28 -17.39 -8.91
CA THR A 248 -15.46 -17.13 -8.09
C THR A 248 -15.30 -15.87 -7.26
N GLY A 249 -14.13 -15.67 -6.64
CA GLY A 249 -13.81 -14.44 -5.92
C GLY A 249 -13.88 -13.22 -6.84
N THR A 250 -13.28 -13.31 -8.03
CA THR A 250 -13.36 -12.26 -9.04
C THR A 250 -14.81 -11.92 -9.40
N LEU A 251 -15.64 -12.93 -9.65
CA LEU A 251 -17.07 -12.76 -9.91
C LEU A 251 -17.80 -12.14 -8.71
N GLY A 252 -17.46 -12.57 -7.50
CA GLY A 252 -17.99 -12.03 -6.24
C GLY A 252 -17.72 -10.54 -6.09
N ILE A 253 -16.53 -10.06 -6.48
CA ILE A 253 -16.23 -8.63 -6.53
C ILE A 253 -17.04 -7.93 -7.63
N ILE A 254 -17.12 -8.51 -8.83
CA ILE A 254 -17.85 -7.91 -9.97
C ILE A 254 -19.34 -7.70 -9.67
N ILE A 255 -20.00 -8.70 -9.08
CA ILE A 255 -21.43 -8.61 -8.75
C ILE A 255 -21.68 -7.94 -7.39
N GLY A 256 -20.73 -8.04 -6.47
CA GLY A 256 -20.89 -7.52 -5.11
C GLY A 256 -20.93 -6.00 -5.08
N GLY A 257 -20.20 -5.31 -5.95
CA GLY A 257 -20.18 -3.85 -6.06
C GLY A 257 -21.55 -3.25 -6.34
N PRO A 258 -22.19 -3.58 -7.49
CA PRO A 258 -23.52 -3.08 -7.81
C PRO A 258 -24.56 -3.50 -6.78
N LEU A 259 -24.51 -4.73 -6.27
CA LEU A 259 -25.43 -5.19 -5.22
C LEU A 259 -25.27 -4.41 -3.92
N ALA A 260 -24.03 -4.09 -3.51
CA ALA A 260 -23.78 -3.28 -2.33
C ALA A 260 -24.32 -1.86 -2.49
N ILE A 261 -24.16 -1.26 -3.68
CA ILE A 261 -24.77 0.05 -4.01
C ILE A 261 -26.30 -0.04 -3.89
N LEU A 262 -26.93 -1.03 -4.53
CA LEU A 262 -28.39 -1.20 -4.48
C LEU A 262 -28.89 -1.37 -3.05
N ILE A 263 -28.25 -2.25 -2.26
CA ILE A 263 -28.63 -2.49 -0.87
C ILE A 263 -28.52 -1.22 -0.03
N VAL A 264 -27.38 -0.51 -0.11
CA VAL A 264 -27.17 0.72 0.67
C VAL A 264 -28.08 1.85 0.20
N SER A 265 -28.38 1.94 -1.09
CA SER A 265 -29.28 2.97 -1.63
C SER A 265 -30.70 2.89 -1.06
N ILE A 266 -31.15 1.73 -0.57
CA ILE A 266 -32.48 1.55 0.02
C ILE A 266 -32.61 2.30 1.36
N PHE A 267 -31.57 2.31 2.19
CA PHE A 267 -31.62 2.86 3.55
C PHE A 267 -30.69 4.04 3.81
N TRP A 268 -29.72 4.30 2.92
CA TRP A 268 -28.83 5.46 2.98
C TRP A 268 -28.41 5.93 1.57
N PRO A 269 -29.34 6.51 0.78
CA PRO A 269 -29.07 6.98 -0.59
C PRO A 269 -27.85 7.91 -0.70
N ASP A 270 -27.70 8.85 0.25
CA ASP A 270 -26.62 9.84 0.24
C ASP A 270 -25.22 9.22 0.34
N ALA A 271 -25.09 8.01 0.91
CA ALA A 271 -23.81 7.32 1.06
C ALA A 271 -23.27 6.74 -0.27
N VAL A 272 -24.13 6.59 -1.28
CA VAL A 272 -23.81 6.00 -2.59
C VAL A 272 -24.15 6.92 -3.77
N GLY A 273 -24.48 8.18 -3.49
CA GLY A 273 -24.82 9.20 -4.49
C GLY A 273 -23.61 9.94 -5.07
N GLY A 274 -23.82 11.21 -5.42
CA GLY A 274 -22.83 12.07 -6.09
C GLY A 274 -22.98 12.09 -7.61
N ALA A 275 -22.31 13.04 -8.26
CA ALA A 275 -22.38 13.23 -9.71
C ALA A 275 -21.02 13.62 -10.28
N GLY A 276 -20.83 13.39 -11.57
CA GLY A 276 -19.56 13.71 -12.25
C GLY A 276 -18.37 13.02 -11.58
N PRO A 277 -17.19 13.68 -11.46
CA PRO A 277 -16.00 13.14 -10.80
C PRO A 277 -16.17 12.76 -9.32
N ASP A 278 -17.22 13.25 -8.67
CA ASP A 278 -17.52 13.01 -7.25
C ASP A 278 -18.46 11.83 -7.01
N ALA A 279 -18.96 11.19 -8.07
CA ALA A 279 -19.86 10.05 -7.95
C ALA A 279 -19.19 8.88 -7.22
N VAL A 280 -19.84 8.35 -6.18
CA VAL A 280 -19.26 7.31 -5.32
C VAL A 280 -18.89 6.06 -6.12
N TRP A 281 -19.68 5.67 -7.12
CA TRP A 281 -19.38 4.53 -7.98
C TRP A 281 -18.04 4.66 -8.73
N ARG A 282 -17.61 5.89 -9.08
CA ARG A 282 -16.29 6.14 -9.69
C ARG A 282 -15.17 5.90 -8.69
N GLY A 283 -15.36 6.27 -7.43
CA GLY A 283 -14.41 5.94 -6.38
C GLY A 283 -14.37 4.43 -6.08
N LEU A 284 -15.53 3.78 -6.02
CA LEU A 284 -15.66 2.32 -5.86
C LEU A 284 -15.03 1.53 -7.01
N SER A 285 -14.93 2.11 -8.21
CA SER A 285 -14.17 1.53 -9.33
C SER A 285 -12.71 1.25 -8.97
N THR A 286 -12.10 2.12 -8.15
CA THR A 286 -10.72 1.96 -7.68
C THR A 286 -10.60 0.80 -6.70
N LEU A 287 -11.62 0.60 -5.85
CA LEU A 287 -11.70 -0.57 -4.95
C LEU A 287 -11.83 -1.85 -5.76
N ALA A 288 -12.68 -1.89 -6.80
CA ALA A 288 -12.79 -3.06 -7.68
C ALA A 288 -11.43 -3.39 -8.34
N GLY A 289 -10.70 -2.38 -8.81
CA GLY A 289 -9.35 -2.54 -9.34
C GLY A 289 -8.39 -3.16 -8.32
N SER A 290 -8.38 -2.63 -7.09
CA SER A 290 -7.55 -3.15 -6.00
C SER A 290 -7.94 -4.58 -5.59
N TRP A 291 -9.23 -4.86 -5.47
CA TRP A 291 -9.75 -6.14 -4.98
C TRP A 291 -9.79 -7.25 -6.03
N ILE A 292 -9.59 -6.96 -7.31
CA ILE A 292 -9.41 -8.00 -8.32
C ILE A 292 -7.94 -8.18 -8.66
N GLY A 293 -7.18 -7.07 -8.79
CA GLY A 293 -5.80 -7.12 -9.30
C GLY A 293 -4.77 -6.27 -8.57
N GLY A 294 -5.10 -5.72 -7.40
CA GLY A 294 -4.16 -4.95 -6.57
C GLY A 294 -3.86 -3.54 -7.07
N GLY A 295 -2.89 -2.89 -6.41
CA GLY A 295 -2.68 -1.43 -6.51
C GLY A 295 -2.36 -0.87 -7.91
N ALA A 296 -1.82 -1.67 -8.82
CA ALA A 296 -1.61 -1.21 -10.20
C ALA A 296 -2.95 -1.07 -10.95
N ASN A 297 -3.85 -2.03 -10.74
CA ASN A 297 -5.19 -2.02 -11.31
C ASN A 297 -6.04 -0.94 -10.63
N GLN A 298 -5.88 -0.72 -9.32
CA GLN A 298 -6.49 0.42 -8.61
C GLN A 298 -6.11 1.78 -9.23
N ALA A 299 -4.83 2.00 -9.51
CA ALA A 299 -4.35 3.23 -10.13
C ALA A 299 -4.87 3.41 -11.56
N ALA A 300 -4.94 2.34 -12.36
CA ALA A 300 -5.54 2.38 -13.70
C ALA A 300 -7.01 2.78 -13.64
N MET A 301 -7.79 2.21 -12.72
CA MET A 301 -9.21 2.55 -12.56
C MET A 301 -9.44 4.00 -12.14
N LEU A 302 -8.57 4.56 -11.29
CA LEU A 302 -8.63 5.98 -10.91
C LEU A 302 -8.47 6.90 -12.12
N GLU A 303 -7.57 6.56 -13.04
CA GLU A 303 -7.31 7.33 -14.25
C GLU A 303 -8.45 7.17 -15.28
N ILE A 304 -8.91 5.94 -15.54
CA ILE A 304 -10.00 5.66 -16.49
C ILE A 304 -11.28 6.41 -16.10
N TYR A 305 -11.64 6.38 -14.81
CA TYR A 305 -12.92 6.91 -14.33
C TYR A 305 -12.81 8.31 -13.71
N GLY A 306 -11.61 8.89 -13.63
CA GLY A 306 -11.40 10.29 -13.25
C GLY A 306 -12.03 10.67 -11.91
N TYR A 307 -11.97 9.78 -10.91
CA TYR A 307 -12.52 10.08 -9.58
C TYR A 307 -11.76 11.22 -8.91
N ASN A 308 -12.46 12.04 -8.13
CA ASN A 308 -11.88 13.18 -7.44
C ASN A 308 -10.72 12.75 -6.53
N GLN A 309 -9.52 13.25 -6.85
CA GLN A 309 -8.27 12.96 -6.12
C GLN A 309 -8.33 13.38 -4.65
N GLU A 310 -9.10 14.43 -4.31
CA GLU A 310 -9.27 14.86 -2.91
C GLU A 310 -10.04 13.84 -2.09
N LYS A 311 -10.95 13.09 -2.72
CA LYS A 311 -11.76 12.04 -2.07
C LYS A 311 -11.15 10.64 -2.20
N TYR A 312 -10.07 10.48 -2.98
CA TYR A 312 -9.42 9.19 -3.21
C TYR A 312 -8.81 8.58 -1.94
N GLY A 313 -8.34 9.42 -1.01
CA GLY A 313 -7.79 8.94 0.27
C GLY A 313 -8.76 8.09 1.08
N ALA A 314 -10.06 8.44 1.07
CA ALA A 314 -11.11 7.66 1.72
C ALA A 314 -11.30 6.27 1.07
N MET A 315 -11.19 6.19 -0.25
CA MET A 315 -11.27 4.93 -1.01
C MET A 315 -10.10 3.99 -0.67
N VAL A 316 -8.89 4.54 -0.60
CA VAL A 316 -7.69 3.79 -0.17
C VAL A 316 -7.83 3.30 1.27
N LEU A 317 -8.42 4.12 2.15
CA LEU A 317 -8.66 3.74 3.54
C LEU A 317 -9.65 2.55 3.65
N VAL A 318 -10.76 2.60 2.91
CA VAL A 318 -11.75 1.49 2.87
C VAL A 318 -11.11 0.23 2.31
N ASP A 319 -10.37 0.34 1.20
CA ASP A 319 -9.62 -0.77 0.60
C ASP A 319 -8.73 -1.47 1.64
N ILE A 320 -7.85 -0.69 2.28
CA ILE A 320 -6.91 -1.23 3.27
C ILE A 320 -7.67 -1.88 4.43
N VAL A 321 -8.61 -1.18 5.06
CA VAL A 321 -9.25 -1.64 6.30
C VAL A 321 -10.18 -2.82 6.05
N VAL A 322 -11.04 -2.79 5.04
CA VAL A 322 -11.98 -3.90 4.75
C VAL A 322 -11.22 -5.17 4.34
N ALA A 323 -10.20 -5.04 3.47
CA ALA A 323 -9.36 -6.17 3.07
C ALA A 323 -8.59 -6.79 4.23
N ASN A 324 -8.24 -5.97 5.23
CA ASN A 324 -7.50 -6.36 6.42
C ASN A 324 -8.38 -7.00 7.49
N ILE A 325 -9.62 -6.52 7.68
CA ILE A 325 -10.64 -7.20 8.48
C ILE A 325 -10.88 -8.60 7.91
N TRP A 326 -11.04 -8.71 6.59
CA TRP A 326 -11.20 -10.02 5.96
C TRP A 326 -9.96 -10.91 6.13
N MET A 327 -8.74 -10.34 6.05
CA MET A 327 -7.51 -11.08 6.35
C MET A 327 -7.51 -11.65 7.77
N ALA A 328 -7.99 -10.89 8.77
CA ALA A 328 -8.10 -11.37 10.14
C ALA A 328 -9.07 -12.58 10.24
N PHE A 329 -10.22 -12.52 9.57
CA PHE A 329 -11.15 -13.66 9.50
C PHE A 329 -10.54 -14.87 8.82
N LEU A 330 -9.81 -14.67 7.72
CA LEU A 330 -9.12 -15.75 7.03
C LEU A 330 -8.11 -16.44 7.94
N LEU A 331 -7.21 -15.68 8.57
CA LEU A 331 -6.20 -16.18 9.49
C LEU A 331 -6.82 -16.88 10.71
N PHE A 332 -7.93 -16.37 11.23
CA PHE A 332 -8.69 -17.02 12.29
C PHE A 332 -9.21 -18.40 11.86
N GLY A 333 -9.76 -18.49 10.65
CA GLY A 333 -10.27 -19.75 10.10
C GLY A 333 -9.20 -20.81 9.86
N ILE A 334 -7.93 -20.41 9.61
CA ILE A 334 -6.82 -21.35 9.39
C ILE A 334 -6.61 -22.25 10.62
N GLY A 335 -6.67 -21.67 11.83
CA GLY A 335 -6.59 -22.45 13.08
C GLY A 335 -7.77 -23.42 13.30
N LYS A 336 -8.80 -23.35 12.46
CA LYS A 336 -9.99 -24.21 12.49
C LYS A 336 -10.18 -24.96 11.17
N LYS A 337 -9.15 -25.08 10.32
CA LYS A 337 -9.25 -25.61 8.95
C LYS A 337 -10.00 -26.95 8.91
N ASP A 338 -9.67 -27.91 9.77
CA ASP A 338 -10.25 -29.26 9.71
C ASP A 338 -11.76 -29.27 10.01
N LYS A 339 -12.22 -28.35 10.87
CA LYS A 339 -13.65 -28.17 11.17
C LYS A 339 -14.38 -27.54 9.97
N ILE A 340 -13.76 -26.55 9.35
CA ILE A 340 -14.31 -25.88 8.16
C ILE A 340 -14.34 -26.85 6.99
N ASP A 341 -13.28 -27.62 6.76
CA ASP A 341 -13.17 -28.61 5.69
C ASP A 341 -14.20 -29.73 5.86
N ARG A 342 -14.38 -30.23 7.08
CA ARG A 342 -15.44 -31.21 7.38
C ARG A 342 -16.83 -30.63 7.11
N TRP A 343 -17.07 -29.37 7.49
CA TRP A 343 -18.31 -28.69 7.15
C TRP A 343 -18.48 -28.56 5.64
N LEU A 344 -17.45 -28.14 4.90
CA LEU A 344 -17.47 -28.04 3.43
C LEU A 344 -17.59 -29.40 2.72
N LYS A 345 -17.41 -30.51 3.45
CA LYS A 345 -17.21 -31.86 2.88
C LYS A 345 -16.05 -31.87 1.88
N ALA A 346 -15.02 -31.09 2.20
CA ALA A 346 -13.89 -30.86 1.33
C ALA A 346 -13.00 -32.09 1.22
N ASP A 347 -12.33 -32.19 0.09
CA ASP A 347 -11.29 -33.17 -0.17
C ASP A 347 -9.93 -32.45 -0.22
N SER A 348 -9.16 -32.61 0.87
CA SER A 348 -7.86 -31.98 1.09
C SER A 348 -6.67 -32.86 0.70
N SER A 349 -6.90 -34.06 0.17
CA SER A 349 -5.86 -35.07 -0.11
C SER A 349 -4.66 -34.51 -0.86
N ALA A 350 -4.89 -33.80 -1.97
CA ALA A 350 -3.81 -33.20 -2.77
C ALA A 350 -2.98 -32.14 -2.02
N ILE A 351 -3.58 -31.43 -1.06
CA ILE A 351 -2.88 -30.44 -0.24
C ILE A 351 -2.05 -31.16 0.82
N ASP A 352 -2.65 -32.16 1.47
CA ASP A 352 -2.01 -32.95 2.51
C ASP A 352 -0.81 -33.72 1.95
N GLU A 353 -0.96 -34.35 0.77
CA GLU A 353 0.14 -35.01 0.03
C GLU A 353 1.28 -34.05 -0.33
N LEU A 354 0.95 -32.84 -0.82
CA LEU A 354 1.95 -31.83 -1.14
C LEU A 354 2.71 -31.38 0.11
N GLN A 355 1.99 -31.16 1.21
CA GLN A 355 2.58 -30.76 2.48
C GLN A 355 3.52 -31.86 3.02
N GLU A 356 3.02 -33.10 3.13
CA GLU A 356 3.78 -34.25 3.62
C GLU A 356 5.03 -34.52 2.77
N LYS A 357 4.93 -34.39 1.45
CA LYS A 357 6.07 -34.58 0.54
C LYS A 357 7.16 -33.52 0.72
N VAL A 358 6.80 -32.26 0.96
CA VAL A 358 7.79 -31.20 1.21
C VAL A 358 8.40 -31.35 2.60
N GLU A 359 7.60 -31.71 3.61
CA GLU A 359 8.08 -31.95 4.97
C GLU A 359 9.02 -33.16 5.05
N SER A 360 8.67 -34.29 4.43
CA SER A 360 9.51 -35.48 4.36
C SER A 360 10.83 -35.23 3.61
N TYR A 361 10.77 -34.48 2.50
CA TYR A 361 11.98 -34.03 1.81
C TYR A 361 12.86 -33.18 2.72
N SER A 362 12.31 -32.14 3.36
CA SER A 362 13.07 -31.24 4.26
C SER A 362 13.70 -32.03 5.41
N ALA A 363 12.96 -32.94 6.03
CA ALA A 363 13.46 -33.83 7.08
C ALA A 363 14.62 -34.71 6.60
N SER A 364 14.55 -35.26 5.39
CA SER A 364 15.59 -36.15 4.84
C SER A 364 16.93 -35.45 4.58
N ILE A 365 16.93 -34.12 4.42
CA ILE A 365 18.13 -33.33 4.14
C ILE A 365 18.47 -32.34 5.25
N THR A 366 17.77 -32.39 6.40
CA THR A 366 17.95 -31.43 7.49
C THR A 366 19.37 -31.47 8.04
N GLN A 367 19.98 -30.29 8.16
CA GLN A 367 21.34 -30.08 8.66
C GLN A 367 21.40 -28.85 9.55
N VAL A 368 22.37 -28.82 10.47
CA VAL A 368 22.64 -27.63 11.30
C VAL A 368 23.33 -26.59 10.43
N ALA A 369 22.66 -25.47 10.18
CA ALA A 369 23.21 -24.39 9.37
C ALA A 369 24.35 -23.66 10.10
N THR A 370 25.48 -23.47 9.41
CA THR A 370 26.58 -22.63 9.90
C THR A 370 26.35 -21.16 9.49
N LEU A 371 27.09 -20.22 10.10
CA LEU A 371 27.07 -18.82 9.67
C LEU A 371 27.42 -18.68 8.18
N LYS A 372 28.39 -19.46 7.69
CA LYS A 372 28.78 -19.49 6.28
C LYS A 372 27.58 -19.85 5.40
N ASP A 373 26.83 -20.87 5.76
CA ASP A 373 25.67 -21.34 5.00
C ASP A 373 24.58 -20.28 4.93
N LEU A 374 24.30 -19.62 6.06
CA LEU A 374 23.33 -18.52 6.14
C LEU A 374 23.77 -17.31 5.32
N MET A 375 25.07 -16.96 5.33
CA MET A 375 25.61 -15.86 4.52
C MET A 375 25.55 -16.16 3.03
N ILE A 376 25.86 -17.39 2.60
CA ILE A 376 25.74 -17.80 1.20
C ILE A 376 24.28 -17.81 0.77
N MET A 377 23.39 -18.41 1.57
CA MET A 377 21.95 -18.45 1.31
C MET A 377 21.37 -17.04 1.19
N GLY A 378 21.68 -16.15 2.14
CA GLY A 378 21.27 -14.75 2.11
C GLY A 378 21.83 -14.01 0.90
N GLY A 379 23.12 -14.19 0.59
CA GLY A 379 23.76 -13.59 -0.58
C GLY A 379 23.08 -14.00 -1.89
N ILE A 380 22.81 -15.29 -2.07
CA ILE A 380 22.11 -15.80 -3.25
C ILE A 380 20.68 -15.26 -3.32
N ALA A 381 19.93 -15.31 -2.22
CA ALA A 381 18.54 -14.83 -2.17
C ALA A 381 18.45 -13.34 -2.51
N PHE A 382 19.27 -12.49 -1.87
CA PHE A 382 19.23 -11.04 -2.12
C PHE A 382 19.87 -10.63 -3.45
N LEU A 383 20.81 -11.42 -4.00
CA LEU A 383 21.27 -11.23 -5.38
C LEU A 383 20.14 -11.50 -6.38
N ALA A 384 19.37 -12.57 -6.18
CA ALA A 384 18.19 -12.87 -6.98
C ALA A 384 17.10 -11.80 -6.83
N VAL A 385 16.92 -11.22 -5.63
CA VAL A 385 16.05 -10.04 -5.43
C VAL A 385 16.55 -8.84 -6.24
N ALA A 386 17.84 -8.51 -6.16
CA ALA A 386 18.42 -7.39 -6.91
C ALA A 386 18.24 -7.57 -8.41
N PHE A 387 18.48 -8.78 -8.92
CA PHE A 387 18.23 -9.15 -10.32
C PHE A 387 16.75 -8.96 -10.69
N SER A 388 15.84 -9.46 -9.86
CA SER A 388 14.39 -9.33 -10.07
C SER A 388 13.96 -7.87 -10.18
N HIS A 389 14.47 -6.98 -9.32
CA HIS A 389 14.17 -5.54 -9.39
C HIS A 389 14.73 -4.87 -10.63
N TYR A 390 15.99 -5.17 -10.97
CA TYR A 390 16.63 -4.59 -12.14
C TYR A 390 15.87 -4.96 -13.42
N PHE A 391 15.63 -6.25 -13.64
CA PHE A 391 14.95 -6.73 -14.83
C PHE A 391 13.45 -6.38 -14.85
N ALA A 392 12.79 -6.30 -13.69
CA ALA A 392 11.44 -5.77 -13.63
C ALA A 392 11.37 -4.30 -14.08
N GLY A 393 12.40 -3.50 -13.75
CA GLY A 393 12.56 -2.15 -14.26
C GLY A 393 12.74 -2.12 -15.78
N VAL A 394 13.64 -2.95 -16.30
CA VAL A 394 13.91 -3.07 -17.75
C VAL A 394 12.65 -3.48 -18.51
N ILE A 395 11.99 -4.56 -18.10
CA ILE A 395 10.77 -5.08 -18.74
C ILE A 395 9.65 -4.04 -18.68
N SER A 396 9.38 -3.46 -17.50
CA SER A 396 8.36 -2.42 -17.34
C SER A 396 8.61 -1.22 -18.26
N SER A 397 9.86 -0.77 -18.37
CA SER A 397 10.23 0.38 -19.20
C SER A 397 10.15 0.04 -20.69
N PHE A 398 10.60 -1.14 -21.09
CA PHE A 398 10.50 -1.65 -22.45
C PHE A 398 9.04 -1.77 -22.90
N LEU A 399 8.17 -2.38 -22.08
CA LEU A 399 6.75 -2.53 -22.40
C LEU A 399 6.05 -1.18 -22.52
N LYS A 400 6.33 -0.24 -21.61
CA LYS A 400 5.79 1.13 -21.68
C LYS A 400 6.34 1.96 -22.84
N ALA A 401 7.50 1.63 -23.38
CA ALA A 401 8.06 2.34 -24.53
C ALA A 401 7.58 1.76 -25.88
N ASN A 402 7.32 0.45 -25.94
CA ASN A 402 7.10 -0.26 -27.20
C ASN A 402 5.67 -0.78 -27.40
N VAL A 403 4.85 -0.86 -26.35
CA VAL A 403 3.48 -1.36 -26.42
C VAL A 403 2.52 -0.24 -26.04
N ALA A 404 1.95 0.43 -27.04
CA ALA A 404 1.03 1.57 -26.83
C ALA A 404 -0.09 1.27 -25.84
N ALA A 405 -0.66 0.06 -25.90
CA ALA A 405 -1.71 -0.38 -24.98
C ALA A 405 -1.24 -0.50 -23.52
N ILE A 406 0.06 -0.70 -23.25
CA ILE A 406 0.59 -0.74 -21.87
C ILE A 406 0.93 0.68 -21.40
N SER A 407 1.33 1.56 -22.32
CA SER A 407 1.64 2.97 -22.03
C SER A 407 0.39 3.78 -21.73
N ASP A 408 -0.71 3.46 -22.40
CA ASP A 408 -2.01 4.10 -22.22
C ASP A 408 -2.55 3.82 -20.81
N PRO A 409 -2.73 4.85 -19.96
CA PRO A 409 -3.30 4.70 -18.62
C PRO A 409 -4.75 4.19 -18.62
N THR A 410 -5.47 4.37 -19.72
CA THR A 410 -6.88 3.98 -19.85
C THR A 410 -7.08 2.55 -20.32
N SER A 411 -5.99 1.89 -20.75
CA SER A 411 -6.04 0.55 -21.30
C SER A 411 -6.09 -0.53 -20.21
N TYR A 412 -6.82 -1.61 -20.49
CA TYR A 412 -6.98 -2.75 -19.60
C TYR A 412 -5.68 -3.53 -19.34
N VAL A 413 -4.68 -3.41 -20.22
CA VAL A 413 -3.36 -4.04 -20.04
C VAL A 413 -2.32 -3.11 -19.40
N ASN A 414 -2.69 -1.89 -19.00
CA ASN A 414 -1.78 -0.95 -18.33
C ASN A 414 -1.09 -1.55 -17.09
N SER A 415 -1.80 -2.43 -16.38
CA SER A 415 -1.30 -3.11 -15.17
C SER A 415 -0.04 -3.94 -15.42
N PHE A 416 0.17 -4.45 -16.64
CA PHE A 416 1.42 -5.13 -17.05
C PHE A 416 2.62 -4.19 -17.13
N GLY A 417 2.41 -2.88 -17.12
CA GLY A 417 3.47 -1.89 -16.96
C GLY A 417 4.03 -1.79 -15.53
N SER A 418 3.49 -2.54 -14.56
CA SER A 418 3.91 -2.46 -13.16
C SER A 418 5.26 -3.13 -12.89
N LYS A 419 6.21 -2.37 -12.34
CA LYS A 419 7.50 -2.91 -11.85
C LYS A 419 7.31 -3.94 -10.74
N PHE A 420 6.32 -3.71 -9.85
CA PHE A 420 6.06 -4.63 -8.74
C PHE A 420 5.54 -5.98 -9.24
N PHE A 421 4.67 -5.98 -10.25
CA PHE A 421 4.17 -7.21 -10.88
C PHE A 421 5.34 -8.06 -11.43
N TRP A 422 6.18 -7.46 -12.28
CA TRP A 422 7.31 -8.17 -12.87
C TRP A 422 8.36 -8.61 -11.84
N MET A 423 8.56 -7.83 -10.78
CA MET A 423 9.46 -8.21 -9.69
C MET A 423 9.00 -9.49 -9.00
N ILE A 424 7.70 -9.64 -8.74
CA ILE A 424 7.15 -10.87 -8.14
C ILE A 424 7.25 -12.05 -9.12
N VAL A 425 6.86 -11.85 -10.39
CA VAL A 425 6.96 -12.88 -11.44
C VAL A 425 8.40 -13.38 -11.57
N LEU A 426 9.38 -12.46 -11.66
CA LEU A 426 10.79 -12.81 -11.78
C LEU A 426 11.33 -13.48 -10.52
N ALA A 427 11.04 -12.97 -9.33
CA ALA A 427 11.53 -13.57 -8.08
C ALA A 427 11.05 -15.02 -7.92
N THR A 428 9.77 -15.28 -8.19
CA THR A 428 9.20 -16.64 -8.14
C THR A 428 9.74 -17.53 -9.25
N THR A 429 9.92 -17.00 -10.47
CA THR A 429 10.51 -17.75 -11.59
C THR A 429 11.96 -18.14 -11.29
N ILE A 430 12.76 -17.21 -10.76
CA ILE A 430 14.15 -17.47 -10.38
C ILE A 430 14.20 -18.52 -9.27
N GLY A 431 13.40 -18.37 -8.22
CA GLY A 431 13.34 -19.36 -7.14
C GLY A 431 12.91 -20.76 -7.63
N LEU A 432 11.94 -20.82 -8.57
CA LEU A 432 11.54 -22.06 -9.23
C LEU A 432 12.69 -22.67 -10.06
N VAL A 433 13.39 -21.87 -10.87
CA VAL A 433 14.55 -22.35 -11.63
C VAL A 433 15.65 -22.83 -10.69
N MET A 434 15.91 -22.12 -9.59
CA MET A 434 16.87 -22.53 -8.57
C MET A 434 16.48 -23.84 -7.88
N SER A 435 15.17 -24.11 -7.70
CA SER A 435 14.67 -25.37 -7.15
C SER A 435 15.02 -26.59 -8.01
N LEU A 436 15.30 -26.39 -9.30
CA LEU A 436 15.73 -27.45 -10.23
C LEU A 436 17.25 -27.71 -10.16
N THR A 437 17.99 -26.92 -9.38
CA THR A 437 19.45 -27.01 -9.27
C THR A 437 19.89 -27.56 -7.92
N SER A 438 21.21 -27.68 -7.70
CA SER A 438 21.79 -28.04 -6.39
C SER A 438 21.44 -27.05 -5.28
N LEU A 439 20.97 -25.84 -5.61
CA LEU A 439 20.53 -24.83 -4.64
C LEU A 439 19.29 -25.28 -3.85
N ARG A 440 18.52 -26.26 -4.33
CA ARG A 440 17.43 -26.87 -3.54
C ARG A 440 17.92 -27.50 -2.22
N LYS A 441 19.19 -27.86 -2.11
CA LYS A 441 19.78 -28.38 -0.86
C LYS A 441 19.80 -27.35 0.28
N PHE A 442 19.69 -26.04 -0.03
CA PHE A 442 19.57 -25.00 1.00
C PHE A 442 18.32 -25.14 1.86
N GLU A 443 17.31 -25.88 1.41
CA GLU A 443 16.16 -26.23 2.25
C GLU A 443 16.58 -26.98 3.52
N GLY A 444 17.55 -27.90 3.42
CA GLY A 444 18.09 -28.65 4.56
C GLY A 444 18.77 -27.76 5.59
N MET A 445 19.25 -26.58 5.18
CA MET A 445 19.86 -25.56 6.04
C MET A 445 18.85 -24.51 6.52
N GLY A 446 17.55 -24.73 6.27
CA GLY A 446 16.48 -23.88 6.78
C GLY A 446 16.09 -22.71 5.88
N ALA A 447 16.27 -22.81 4.56
CA ALA A 447 15.80 -21.78 3.62
C ALA A 447 14.33 -21.39 3.85
N SER A 448 13.43 -22.36 3.95
CA SER A 448 12.00 -22.10 4.23
C SER A 448 11.77 -21.45 5.61
N LYS A 449 12.62 -21.72 6.60
CA LYS A 449 12.53 -21.08 7.94
C LYS A 449 12.90 -19.59 7.85
N ILE A 450 13.98 -19.24 7.15
CA ILE A 450 14.37 -17.85 6.92
C ILE A 450 13.32 -17.13 6.07
N GLY A 451 12.83 -17.78 5.01
CA GLY A 451 11.71 -17.26 4.21
C GLY A 451 10.47 -17.00 5.06
N SER A 452 10.16 -17.89 6.00
CA SER A 452 9.05 -17.69 6.95
C SER A 452 9.28 -16.49 7.88
N VAL A 453 10.50 -16.28 8.39
CA VAL A 453 10.82 -15.07 9.18
C VAL A 453 10.51 -13.79 8.39
N PHE A 454 10.89 -13.75 7.13
CA PHE A 454 10.57 -12.62 6.24
C PHE A 454 9.05 -12.45 6.05
N ILE A 455 8.30 -13.55 5.90
CA ILE A 455 6.83 -13.52 5.86
C ILE A 455 6.25 -12.99 7.17
N TYR A 456 6.74 -13.39 8.35
CA TYR A 456 6.22 -12.87 9.62
C TYR A 456 6.49 -11.38 9.81
N ILE A 457 7.65 -10.87 9.38
CA ILE A 457 7.92 -9.42 9.35
C ILE A 457 6.94 -8.71 8.39
N LEU A 458 6.68 -9.31 7.23
CA LEU A 458 5.68 -8.79 6.29
C LEU A 458 4.28 -8.77 6.90
N VAL A 459 3.85 -9.85 7.57
CA VAL A 459 2.57 -9.93 8.30
C VAL A 459 2.45 -8.79 9.31
N ALA A 460 3.50 -8.55 10.10
CA ALA A 460 3.49 -7.49 11.11
C ALA A 460 3.37 -6.10 10.48
N THR A 461 4.10 -5.83 9.39
CA THR A 461 4.02 -4.55 8.67
C THR A 461 2.71 -4.37 7.88
N ILE A 462 2.06 -5.45 7.44
CA ILE A 462 0.69 -5.39 6.89
C ILE A 462 -0.30 -5.09 8.02
N GLY A 463 -0.16 -5.73 9.18
CA GLY A 463 -0.99 -5.45 10.36
C GLY A 463 -0.93 -3.98 10.78
N MET A 464 0.26 -3.38 10.73
CA MET A 464 0.46 -1.94 10.99
C MET A 464 -0.35 -1.04 10.05
N LYS A 465 -0.73 -1.49 8.85
CA LYS A 465 -1.58 -0.70 7.93
C LYS A 465 -3.04 -0.62 8.35
N MET A 466 -3.49 -1.50 9.24
CA MET A 466 -4.87 -1.53 9.68
C MET A 466 -5.10 -0.49 10.79
N ASP A 467 -5.99 0.46 10.53
CA ASP A 467 -6.57 1.35 11.54
C ASP A 467 -8.01 0.91 11.80
N ILE A 468 -8.23 0.23 12.93
CA ILE A 468 -9.53 -0.33 13.31
C ILE A 468 -10.49 0.80 13.72
N LEU A 469 -9.97 1.90 14.28
CA LEU A 469 -10.79 3.00 14.77
C LEU A 469 -11.32 3.88 13.64
N ALA A 470 -10.71 3.82 12.45
CA ALA A 470 -11.16 4.54 11.26
C ALA A 470 -12.61 4.23 10.87
N ILE A 471 -13.11 3.02 11.16
CA ILE A 471 -14.48 2.59 10.84
C ILE A 471 -15.52 3.42 11.59
N PHE A 472 -15.19 3.91 12.78
CA PHE A 472 -16.10 4.69 13.62
C PHE A 472 -16.12 6.19 13.28
N GLN A 473 -15.33 6.62 12.29
CA GLN A 473 -15.34 8.01 11.84
C GLN A 473 -16.56 8.25 10.94
N LYS A 474 -17.43 9.18 11.36
CA LYS A 474 -18.71 9.47 10.69
C LYS A 474 -18.56 9.81 9.21
N GLU A 475 -17.47 10.48 8.84
CA GLU A 475 -17.20 10.97 7.48
C GLU A 475 -17.05 9.83 6.45
N ASN A 476 -16.55 8.67 6.88
CA ASN A 476 -16.28 7.52 5.99
C ASN A 476 -17.25 6.34 6.23
N LEU A 477 -18.17 6.47 7.19
CA LEU A 477 -19.03 5.38 7.64
C LEU A 477 -19.87 4.78 6.51
N GLY A 478 -20.42 5.62 5.62
CA GLY A 478 -21.18 5.17 4.45
C GLY A 478 -20.34 4.29 3.52
N LEU A 479 -19.13 4.72 3.19
CA LEU A 479 -18.21 3.95 2.33
C LEU A 479 -17.77 2.63 2.99
N PHE A 480 -17.58 2.63 4.31
CA PHE A 480 -17.29 1.40 5.06
C PHE A 480 -18.45 0.41 5.03
N ILE A 481 -19.70 0.88 5.19
CA ILE A 481 -20.89 0.02 5.11
C ILE A 481 -20.96 -0.61 3.71
N VAL A 482 -20.79 0.18 2.65
CA VAL A 482 -20.75 -0.32 1.26
C VAL A 482 -19.66 -1.37 1.11
N GLY A 483 -18.43 -1.06 1.54
CA GLY A 483 -17.28 -1.96 1.43
C GLY A 483 -17.47 -3.28 2.21
N LEU A 484 -18.06 -3.23 3.41
CA LEU A 484 -18.34 -4.41 4.23
C LEU A 484 -19.46 -5.28 3.64
N ILE A 485 -20.53 -4.68 3.11
CA ILE A 485 -21.60 -5.41 2.41
C ILE A 485 -21.05 -6.07 1.15
N TRP A 486 -20.26 -5.33 0.36
CA TRP A 486 -19.59 -5.86 -0.81
C TRP A 486 -18.70 -7.05 -0.46
N MET A 487 -17.87 -6.93 0.59
CA MET A 487 -17.06 -8.03 1.09
C MET A 487 -17.90 -9.23 1.53
N ALA A 488 -19.01 -8.99 2.21
CA ALA A 488 -19.90 -10.05 2.66
C ALA A 488 -20.50 -10.84 1.48
N ILE A 489 -20.90 -10.16 0.40
CA ILE A 489 -21.40 -10.81 -0.82
C ILE A 489 -20.31 -11.66 -1.48
N HIS A 490 -19.09 -11.11 -1.61
CA HIS A 490 -17.92 -11.83 -2.12
C HIS A 490 -17.65 -13.11 -1.32
N VAL A 491 -17.64 -13.01 0.01
CA VAL A 491 -17.41 -14.15 0.90
C VAL A 491 -18.55 -15.15 0.82
N ALA A 492 -19.81 -14.70 0.79
CA ALA A 492 -20.97 -15.57 0.69
C ALA A 492 -20.93 -16.41 -0.60
N LEU A 493 -20.58 -15.80 -1.74
CA LEU A 493 -20.44 -16.50 -3.01
C LEU A 493 -19.29 -17.52 -2.96
N LEU A 494 -18.13 -17.14 -2.43
CA LEU A 494 -17.00 -18.05 -2.25
C LEU A 494 -17.35 -19.25 -1.37
N VAL A 495 -18.02 -19.03 -0.25
CA VAL A 495 -18.46 -20.10 0.65
C VAL A 495 -19.46 -21.03 -0.05
N PHE A 496 -20.41 -20.46 -0.80
CA PHE A 496 -21.38 -21.22 -1.57
C PHE A 496 -20.70 -22.12 -2.62
N VAL A 497 -19.80 -21.56 -3.43
CA VAL A 497 -19.10 -22.34 -4.46
C VAL A 497 -18.13 -23.34 -3.86
N ALA A 498 -17.41 -22.99 -2.79
CA ALA A 498 -16.53 -23.93 -2.10
C ALA A 498 -17.30 -25.16 -1.60
N LYS A 499 -18.52 -24.95 -1.10
CA LYS A 499 -19.42 -26.03 -0.71
C LYS A 499 -19.89 -26.85 -1.90
N LEU A 500 -20.22 -26.21 -3.02
CA LEU A 500 -20.68 -26.85 -4.25
C LEU A 500 -19.60 -27.77 -4.85
N ILE A 501 -18.36 -27.29 -4.96
CA ILE A 501 -17.25 -28.02 -5.57
C ILE A 501 -16.43 -28.83 -4.56
N ARG A 502 -16.82 -28.81 -3.29
CA ARG A 502 -16.11 -29.45 -2.16
C ARG A 502 -14.65 -28.99 -2.06
N ALA A 503 -14.41 -27.69 -2.25
CA ALA A 503 -13.09 -27.11 -2.14
C ALA A 503 -12.65 -26.99 -0.66
N PRO A 504 -11.41 -27.37 -0.32
CA PRO A 504 -10.80 -27.06 0.96
C PRO A 504 -10.78 -25.57 1.26
N TYR A 505 -10.82 -25.26 2.56
CA TYR A 505 -10.71 -23.91 3.11
C TYR A 505 -9.43 -23.21 2.63
N PHE A 506 -8.35 -23.96 2.41
CA PHE A 506 -7.12 -23.46 1.77
C PHE A 506 -7.40 -22.74 0.44
N PHE A 507 -8.12 -23.37 -0.50
CA PHE A 507 -8.40 -22.76 -1.80
C PHE A 507 -9.34 -21.57 -1.68
N LEU A 508 -10.32 -21.63 -0.76
CA LEU A 508 -11.19 -20.48 -0.47
C LEU A 508 -10.35 -19.30 0.04
N ALA A 509 -9.51 -19.52 1.05
CA ALA A 509 -8.74 -18.47 1.69
C ALA A 509 -7.71 -17.84 0.75
N VAL A 510 -6.93 -18.67 0.05
CA VAL A 510 -5.91 -18.17 -0.88
C VAL A 510 -6.53 -17.55 -2.12
N GLY A 511 -7.57 -18.17 -2.71
CA GLY A 511 -8.28 -17.62 -3.85
C GLY A 511 -8.91 -16.26 -3.52
N SER A 512 -9.61 -16.16 -2.39
CA SER A 512 -10.20 -14.90 -1.92
C SER A 512 -9.15 -13.82 -1.68
N LYS A 513 -7.99 -14.17 -1.11
CA LYS A 513 -6.95 -13.18 -0.80
C LYS A 513 -6.12 -12.76 -2.02
N ALA A 514 -6.00 -13.63 -3.03
CA ALA A 514 -5.43 -13.27 -4.32
C ALA A 514 -6.23 -12.16 -5.02
N ASN A 515 -7.55 -12.13 -4.81
CA ASN A 515 -8.40 -10.99 -5.13
C ASN A 515 -8.16 -9.82 -4.14
N VAL A 516 -8.68 -9.92 -2.91
CA VAL A 516 -8.80 -8.80 -1.96
C VAL A 516 -7.53 -8.57 -1.12
N GLY A 517 -6.37 -8.63 -1.76
CA GLY A 517 -5.10 -8.60 -1.04
C GLY A 517 -3.88 -8.61 -1.93
N GLY A 518 -4.06 -9.04 -3.19
CA GLY A 518 -3.06 -8.99 -4.23
C GLY A 518 -1.77 -9.75 -3.90
N ALA A 519 -0.73 -9.44 -4.67
CA ALA A 519 0.53 -10.19 -4.67
C ALA A 519 1.34 -10.12 -3.38
N ALA A 520 1.03 -9.18 -2.47
CA ALA A 520 1.73 -9.08 -1.19
C ALA A 520 1.15 -9.98 -0.10
N SER A 521 -0.17 -10.22 -0.08
CA SER A 521 -0.84 -10.87 1.06
C SER A 521 -1.42 -12.24 0.74
N ALA A 522 -1.69 -12.58 -0.53
CA ALA A 522 -2.07 -13.94 -0.90
C ALA A 522 -0.99 -14.99 -0.58
N PRO A 523 0.32 -14.75 -0.86
CA PRO A 523 1.37 -15.69 -0.47
C PRO A 523 1.49 -15.84 1.05
N VAL A 524 1.20 -14.78 1.79
CA VAL A 524 1.19 -14.79 3.27
C VAL A 524 0.08 -15.70 3.80
N VAL A 525 -1.15 -15.58 3.27
CA VAL A 525 -2.26 -16.47 3.65
C VAL A 525 -1.98 -17.90 3.23
N ALA A 526 -1.33 -18.15 2.09
CA ALA A 526 -0.96 -19.50 1.71
C ALA A 526 0.14 -20.09 2.62
N ALA A 527 1.18 -19.31 2.93
CA ALA A 527 2.26 -19.70 3.84
C ALA A 527 1.77 -19.99 5.27
N ALA A 528 0.65 -19.38 5.66
CA ALA A 528 0.00 -19.61 6.94
C ALA A 528 -0.58 -21.03 7.10
N PHE A 529 -0.95 -21.69 6.00
CA PHE A 529 -1.31 -23.11 6.01
C PHE A 529 -0.07 -23.98 6.04
N SER A 530 0.86 -23.72 5.13
CA SER A 530 2.20 -24.30 5.13
C SER A 530 3.12 -23.43 4.26
N PRO A 531 4.39 -23.21 4.66
CA PRO A 531 5.35 -22.45 3.86
C PRO A 531 5.48 -22.94 2.41
N SER A 532 5.31 -24.25 2.18
CA SER A 532 5.37 -24.88 0.84
C SER A 532 4.24 -24.46 -0.10
N LEU A 533 3.15 -23.90 0.45
CA LEU A 533 1.98 -23.48 -0.31
C LEU A 533 2.04 -22.00 -0.73
N ALA A 534 2.99 -21.21 -0.23
CA ALA A 534 3.18 -19.81 -0.60
C ALA A 534 3.19 -19.55 -2.12
N PRO A 535 3.82 -20.40 -2.97
CA PRO A 535 3.83 -20.22 -4.41
C PRO A 535 2.43 -20.27 -5.05
N VAL A 536 1.49 -21.04 -4.49
CA VAL A 536 0.08 -21.07 -4.95
C VAL A 536 -0.53 -19.68 -4.87
N GLY A 537 -0.32 -18.99 -3.74
CA GLY A 537 -0.81 -17.64 -3.53
C GLY A 537 -0.20 -16.62 -4.49
N VAL A 538 1.08 -16.78 -4.87
CA VAL A 538 1.72 -15.92 -5.87
C VAL A 538 1.08 -16.12 -7.24
N ILE A 539 0.92 -17.37 -7.69
CA ILE A 539 0.37 -17.68 -9.00
C ILE A 539 -1.02 -17.09 -9.15
N LEU A 540 -1.90 -17.32 -8.16
CA LEU A 540 -3.26 -16.76 -8.17
C LEU A 540 -3.25 -15.22 -8.14
N ALA A 541 -2.33 -14.60 -7.41
CA ALA A 541 -2.23 -13.13 -7.41
C ALA A 541 -1.73 -12.58 -8.76
N VAL A 542 -0.82 -13.27 -9.45
CA VAL A 542 -0.38 -12.91 -10.81
C VAL A 542 -1.55 -12.98 -11.78
N PHE A 543 -2.41 -14.01 -11.69
CA PHE A 543 -3.67 -14.07 -12.44
C PHE A 543 -4.60 -12.89 -12.12
N GLY A 544 -4.69 -12.50 -10.84
CA GLY A 544 -5.41 -11.28 -10.41
C GLY A 544 -4.93 -10.02 -11.09
N TYR A 545 -3.62 -9.81 -11.16
CA TYR A 545 -3.06 -8.64 -11.85
C TYR A 545 -3.44 -8.57 -13.34
N ALA A 546 -3.49 -9.71 -14.02
CA ALA A 546 -3.84 -9.81 -15.43
C ALA A 546 -5.33 -9.56 -15.71
N LEU A 547 -6.22 -10.04 -14.83
CA LEU A 547 -7.68 -9.90 -14.98
C LEU A 547 -8.25 -8.63 -14.32
N GLY A 548 -7.44 -7.96 -13.48
CA GLY A 548 -7.81 -6.85 -12.60
C GLY A 548 -8.58 -5.74 -13.29
N THR A 549 -7.94 -4.99 -14.19
CA THR A 549 -8.58 -3.84 -14.85
C THR A 549 -9.81 -4.27 -15.65
N PHE A 550 -9.75 -5.40 -16.37
CA PHE A 550 -10.90 -5.89 -17.13
C PHE A 550 -12.11 -6.18 -16.23
N GLY A 551 -11.92 -6.98 -15.18
CA GLY A 551 -12.99 -7.28 -14.22
C GLY A 551 -13.48 -6.04 -13.49
N ALA A 552 -12.59 -5.12 -13.14
CA ALA A 552 -12.94 -3.89 -12.46
C ALA A 552 -13.76 -2.95 -13.36
N MET A 553 -13.45 -2.86 -14.66
CA MET A 553 -14.28 -2.12 -15.62
C MET A 553 -15.68 -2.72 -15.73
N LEU A 554 -15.80 -4.06 -15.83
CA LEU A 554 -17.10 -4.72 -15.86
C LEU A 554 -17.91 -4.42 -14.58
N CYS A 555 -17.28 -4.55 -13.41
CA CYS A 555 -17.88 -4.15 -12.14
C CYS A 555 -18.36 -2.69 -12.15
N THR A 556 -17.53 -1.80 -12.70
CA THR A 556 -17.81 -0.37 -12.71
C THR A 556 -19.00 -0.01 -13.60
N ILE A 557 -19.12 -0.63 -14.77
CA ILE A 557 -20.29 -0.47 -15.65
C ILE A 557 -21.57 -0.89 -14.90
N LEU A 558 -21.52 -2.02 -14.20
CA LEU A 558 -22.68 -2.50 -13.41
C LEU A 558 -22.99 -1.55 -12.24
N MET A 559 -21.96 -1.04 -11.54
CA MET A 559 -22.13 -0.07 -10.46
C MET A 559 -22.72 1.25 -10.95
N GLN A 560 -22.30 1.72 -12.13
CA GLN A 560 -22.86 2.90 -12.77
C GLN A 560 -24.36 2.69 -13.04
N MET A 561 -24.73 1.56 -13.64
CA MET A 561 -26.14 1.21 -13.88
C MET A 561 -26.95 1.14 -12.57
N ALA A 562 -26.39 0.53 -11.53
CA ALA A 562 -27.02 0.44 -10.21
C ALA A 562 -27.21 1.81 -9.53
N SER A 563 -26.37 2.79 -9.87
CA SER A 563 -26.44 4.16 -9.33
C SER A 563 -27.38 5.09 -10.12
N ASN A 564 -28.08 4.59 -11.14
CA ASN A 564 -28.92 5.38 -12.06
C ASN A 564 -28.19 6.59 -12.68
N SER A 565 -26.89 6.46 -12.98
CA SER A 565 -26.00 7.57 -13.38
C SER A 565 -25.37 7.40 -14.77
#